data_AF-A0A2V5YTQ2-F1
#
_entry.id   AF-A0A2V5YTQ2-F1
#
_cell.length_a   1.000
_cell.length_b   1.000
_cell.length_c   1.000
_cell.angle_alpha   90.00
_cell.angle_beta   90.00
_cell.angle_gamma   90.00
#
_symmetry.space_group_name_H-M   'P 1'
#
loop_
_entity.id
_entity.type
_entity.pdbx_description
1 polymer ?
#
loop_
_entity_poly.entity_id
_entity_poly.type
_entity_poly.pdbx_seq_one_letter_code
_entity_poly.pdbx_strand_id
1 'polypeptide(L)'
;MPVLVVGSIAIDTVKTPVEEHSDLLGGSASYAALAASFFSPVRLVGVVGDDFPKSEFDFWKSRKIDAHGVQRVSGKTFRWSGEYSWDLNTRETRSINLNVFENFKPMLPKTYRHTDFVLLANIAPSLQAHVLEQMERPRFVVADTMDLWIETARPDLDALLQRVDLLILNDSEAREMTKETSL
;
A
#
# COMPACT_ATOMS: atom_id res chain seq x y z
N MET A 1 7.03 14.57 -13.74
CA MET A 1 7.86 14.16 -12.60
C MET A 1 7.18 12.95 -11.98
N PRO A 2 7.71 11.72 -12.09
CA PRO A 2 7.00 10.55 -11.61
C PRO A 2 6.87 10.54 -10.08
N VAL A 3 5.86 9.85 -9.56
CA VAL A 3 5.73 9.49 -8.14
C VAL A 3 6.00 8.00 -7.97
N LEU A 4 6.81 7.64 -6.98
CA LEU A 4 7.02 6.25 -6.59
C LEU A 4 5.92 5.89 -5.58
N VAL A 5 5.21 4.79 -5.84
CA VAL A 5 4.20 4.26 -4.92
C VAL A 5 4.64 2.86 -4.53
N VAL A 6 4.78 2.64 -3.23
CA VAL A 6 4.99 1.30 -2.67
C VAL A 6 3.91 1.02 -1.64
N GLY A 7 3.44 -0.22 -1.59
CA GLY A 7 2.35 -0.61 -0.72
C GLY A 7 1.86 -2.01 -1.06
N SER A 8 0.71 -2.40 -0.51
CA SER A 8 0.11 -3.70 -0.79
C SER A 8 -0.53 -3.71 -2.17
N ILE A 9 -0.40 -4.83 -2.87
CA ILE A 9 -1.16 -5.15 -4.08
C ILE A 9 -1.93 -6.43 -3.74
N ALA A 10 -3.25 -6.36 -3.80
CA ALA A 10 -4.12 -7.36 -3.22
C ALA A 10 -5.16 -7.89 -4.20
N ILE A 11 -5.72 -9.04 -3.83
CA ILE A 11 -6.99 -9.54 -4.33
C ILE A 11 -7.95 -9.61 -3.14
N ASP A 12 -8.96 -8.75 -3.15
CA ASP A 12 -9.82 -8.52 -2.00
C ASP A 12 -11.19 -9.19 -2.14
N THR A 13 -11.77 -9.57 -1.00
CA THR A 13 -13.19 -9.90 -0.88
C THR A 13 -13.87 -8.86 0.00
N VAL A 14 -14.78 -8.09 -0.58
CA VAL A 14 -15.48 -7.01 0.11
C VAL A 14 -16.95 -7.39 0.28
N LYS A 15 -17.38 -7.38 1.53
CA LYS A 15 -18.78 -7.58 1.92
C LYS A 15 -19.38 -6.28 2.44
N THR A 16 -20.61 -6.01 2.05
CA THR A 16 -21.48 -4.96 2.58
C THR A 16 -22.71 -5.63 3.20
N PRO A 17 -23.60 -4.88 3.87
CA PRO A 17 -24.83 -5.47 4.40
C PRO A 17 -25.77 -6.06 3.35
N VAL A 18 -25.58 -5.72 2.07
CA VAL A 18 -26.48 -6.10 0.96
C VAL A 18 -25.83 -7.01 -0.08
N GLU A 19 -24.52 -6.90 -0.28
CA GLU A 19 -23.80 -7.62 -1.34
C GLU A 19 -22.39 -8.01 -0.91
N GLU A 20 -21.86 -9.05 -1.54
CA GLU A 20 -20.48 -9.50 -1.38
C GLU A 20 -19.87 -9.73 -2.77
N HIS A 21 -18.66 -9.21 -2.96
CA HIS A 21 -17.89 -9.36 -4.19
C HIS A 21 -16.48 -9.86 -3.85
N SER A 22 -16.04 -10.90 -4.55
CA SER A 22 -14.72 -11.51 -4.38
C SER A 22 -13.82 -11.26 -5.59
N ASP A 23 -12.53 -11.50 -5.39
CA ASP A 23 -11.50 -11.37 -6.42
C ASP A 23 -11.39 -9.96 -7.03
N LEU A 24 -11.63 -8.94 -6.20
CA LEU A 24 -11.50 -7.54 -6.57
C LEU A 24 -10.02 -7.11 -6.53
N LEU A 25 -9.60 -6.27 -7.48
CA LEU A 25 -8.30 -5.61 -7.36
C LEU A 25 -8.31 -4.74 -6.10
N GLY A 26 -7.32 -4.98 -5.24
CA GLY A 26 -7.19 -4.29 -3.97
C GLY A 26 -5.76 -3.86 -3.67
N GLY A 27 -5.55 -3.52 -2.41
CA GLY A 27 -4.25 -3.12 -1.87
C GLY A 27 -3.97 -1.62 -2.02
N SER A 28 -3.31 -1.08 -1.01
CA SER A 28 -3.07 0.36 -0.85
C SER A 28 -2.31 0.96 -2.04
N ALA A 29 -1.31 0.25 -2.57
CA ALA A 29 -0.55 0.72 -3.71
C ALA A 29 -1.36 0.72 -5.00
N SER A 30 -2.27 -0.24 -5.20
CA SER A 30 -3.14 -0.28 -6.38
C SER A 30 -4.04 0.95 -6.44
N TYR A 31 -4.72 1.28 -5.34
CA TYR A 31 -5.57 2.46 -5.24
C TYR A 31 -4.78 3.75 -5.40
N ALA A 32 -3.67 3.90 -4.67
CA ALA A 32 -2.83 5.08 -4.70
C ALA A 32 -2.21 5.31 -6.09
N ALA A 33 -1.70 4.26 -6.73
CA ALA A 33 -1.12 4.36 -8.07
C ALA A 33 -2.17 4.75 -9.12
N LEU A 34 -3.36 4.16 -9.06
CA LEU A 34 -4.43 4.54 -9.97
C LEU A 34 -4.85 6.00 -9.78
N ALA A 35 -5.05 6.45 -8.54
CA ALA A 35 -5.42 7.83 -8.24
C ALA A 35 -4.33 8.82 -8.72
N ALA A 36 -3.06 8.55 -8.40
CA ALA A 36 -1.94 9.38 -8.80
C ALA A 36 -1.77 9.46 -10.33
N SER A 37 -2.14 8.40 -11.06
CA SER A 37 -2.01 8.33 -12.53
C SER A 37 -2.80 9.40 -13.29
N PHE A 38 -3.84 9.96 -12.67
CA PHE A 38 -4.60 11.08 -13.24
C PHE A 38 -3.81 12.39 -13.26
N PHE A 39 -2.78 12.52 -12.43
CA PHE A 39 -2.00 13.75 -12.25
C PHE A 39 -0.56 13.60 -12.71
N SER A 40 0.03 12.40 -12.62
CA SER A 40 1.43 12.18 -12.98
C SER A 40 1.72 10.70 -13.33
N PRO A 41 2.77 10.41 -14.14
CA PRO A 41 3.25 9.03 -14.29
C PRO A 41 3.63 8.41 -12.93
N VAL A 42 3.34 7.13 -12.75
CA VAL A 42 3.56 6.42 -11.49
C VAL A 42 4.61 5.34 -11.68
N ARG A 43 5.46 5.13 -10.67
CA ARG A 43 6.39 4.02 -10.55
C ARG A 43 5.93 3.13 -9.41
N LEU A 44 5.31 2.01 -9.76
CA LEU A 44 4.72 1.07 -8.80
C LEU A 44 5.76 0.05 -8.34
N VAL A 45 5.81 -0.16 -7.02
CA VAL A 45 6.67 -1.14 -6.36
C VAL A 45 5.79 -2.03 -5.49
N GLY A 46 6.00 -3.35 -5.59
CA GLY A 46 5.22 -4.33 -4.83
C GLY A 46 5.59 -5.76 -5.22
N VAL A 47 4.78 -6.71 -4.75
CA VAL A 47 4.90 -8.12 -5.12
C VAL A 47 3.52 -8.72 -5.33
N VAL A 48 3.41 -9.62 -6.30
CA VAL A 48 2.22 -10.39 -6.60
C VAL A 48 2.58 -11.86 -6.86
N GLY A 49 1.61 -12.74 -6.65
CA GLY A 49 1.75 -14.17 -6.90
C GLY A 49 1.54 -14.55 -8.36
N ASP A 50 1.60 -15.85 -8.63
CA ASP A 50 1.30 -16.42 -9.95
C ASP A 50 -0.16 -16.23 -10.34
N ASP A 51 -1.05 -16.11 -9.34
CA ASP A 51 -2.49 -15.94 -9.49
C ASP A 51 -2.91 -14.51 -9.89
N PHE A 52 -1.99 -13.54 -9.87
CA PHE A 52 -2.35 -12.16 -10.20
C PHE A 52 -2.68 -12.00 -11.69
N PRO A 53 -3.84 -11.40 -12.04
CA PRO A 53 -4.28 -11.35 -13.42
C PRO A 53 -3.34 -10.50 -14.29
N LYS A 54 -2.99 -11.02 -15.47
CA LYS A 54 -2.19 -10.27 -16.43
C LYS A 54 -2.90 -9.00 -16.93
N SER A 55 -4.24 -9.03 -16.96
CA SER A 55 -5.08 -7.88 -17.32
C SER A 55 -4.81 -6.65 -16.45
N GLU A 56 -4.43 -6.83 -15.19
CA GLU A 56 -4.12 -5.71 -14.29
C GLU A 56 -2.83 -4.99 -14.71
N PHE A 57 -1.82 -5.73 -15.19
CA PHE A 57 -0.61 -5.12 -15.74
C PHE A 57 -0.90 -4.33 -17.02
N ASP A 58 -1.78 -4.84 -17.89
CA ASP A 58 -2.20 -4.14 -19.10
C ASP A 58 -3.01 -2.88 -18.76
N PHE A 59 -3.87 -2.96 -17.74
CA PHE A 59 -4.62 -1.83 -17.22
C PHE A 59 -3.69 -0.75 -16.64
N TRP A 60 -2.74 -1.11 -15.78
CA TRP A 60 -1.74 -0.18 -15.24
C TRP A 60 -0.93 0.51 -16.34
N LYS A 61 -0.49 -0.26 -17.35
CA LYS A 61 0.21 0.30 -18.50
C LYS A 61 -0.64 1.33 -19.26
N SER A 62 -1.94 1.05 -19.45
CA SER A 62 -2.87 1.99 -20.08
C SER A 62 -3.03 3.31 -19.30
N ARG A 63 -2.76 3.28 -17.99
CA ARG A 63 -2.80 4.42 -17.08
C ARG A 63 -1.43 5.08 -16.86
N LYS A 64 -0.39 4.74 -17.64
CA LYS A 64 0.98 5.26 -17.45
C LYS A 64 1.57 4.94 -16.06
N ILE A 65 1.17 3.80 -15.50
CA ILE A 65 1.77 3.23 -14.30
C ILE A 65 2.85 2.25 -14.74
N ASP A 66 4.10 2.56 -14.40
CA ASP A 66 5.25 1.70 -14.62
C ASP A 66 5.34 0.65 -13.51
N ALA A 67 5.03 -0.60 -13.85
CA ALA A 67 5.04 -1.74 -12.93
C ALA A 67 6.36 -2.53 -12.96
N HIS A 68 7.46 -1.99 -13.50
CA HIS A 68 8.76 -2.68 -13.51
C HIS A 68 9.32 -2.95 -12.10
N GLY A 69 8.88 -2.20 -11.09
CA GLY A 69 9.17 -2.44 -9.68
C GLY A 69 8.26 -3.48 -9.00
N VAL A 70 7.28 -4.05 -9.72
CA VAL A 70 6.39 -5.10 -9.19
C VAL A 70 7.00 -6.46 -9.49
N GLN A 71 7.33 -7.20 -8.43
CA GLN A 71 7.84 -8.56 -8.55
C GLN A 71 6.68 -9.53 -8.75
N ARG A 72 6.82 -10.44 -9.71
CA ARG A 72 5.95 -11.62 -9.81
C ARG A 72 6.75 -12.82 -9.36
N VAL A 73 6.28 -13.49 -8.31
CA VAL A 73 6.98 -14.61 -7.67
C VAL A 73 6.05 -15.81 -7.51
N SER A 74 6.64 -16.99 -7.28
CA SER A 74 5.84 -18.18 -7.07
C SER A 74 5.02 -18.07 -5.79
N GLY A 75 3.72 -18.40 -5.89
CA GLY A 75 2.78 -18.36 -4.75
C GLY A 75 1.51 -17.56 -5.03
N LYS A 76 0.76 -17.25 -3.97
CA LYS A 76 -0.49 -16.48 -4.04
C LYS A 76 -0.28 -15.01 -3.75
N THR A 77 -1.05 -14.15 -4.39
CA THR A 77 -1.07 -12.71 -4.10
C THR A 77 -1.61 -12.46 -2.70
N PHE A 78 -1.21 -11.38 -2.05
CA PHE A 78 -1.80 -10.94 -0.78
C PHE A 78 -3.34 -10.87 -0.92
N ARG A 79 -4.07 -11.37 0.08
CA ARG A 79 -5.54 -11.35 0.09
C ARG A 79 -6.06 -10.78 1.40
N TRP A 80 -6.98 -9.83 1.29
CA TRP A 80 -7.71 -9.28 2.41
C TRP A 80 -9.22 -9.52 2.22
N SER A 81 -9.92 -9.78 3.33
CA SER A 81 -11.38 -9.76 3.34
C SER A 81 -11.87 -8.82 4.42
N GLY A 82 -12.81 -7.96 4.05
CA GLY A 82 -13.44 -7.03 4.97
C GLY A 82 -14.94 -6.97 4.78
N GLU A 83 -15.63 -6.69 5.89
CA GLU A 83 -17.07 -6.50 5.92
C GLU A 83 -17.39 -5.11 6.46
N TYR A 84 -18.11 -4.33 5.67
CA TYR A 84 -18.63 -3.03 6.07
C TYR A 84 -19.90 -3.16 6.91
N SER A 85 -20.00 -2.32 7.93
CA SER A 85 -21.21 -2.14 8.74
C SER A 85 -22.29 -1.36 7.97
N TRP A 86 -23.48 -1.22 8.57
CA TRP A 86 -24.59 -0.45 8.00
C TRP A 86 -24.31 1.05 7.82
N ASP A 87 -23.32 1.60 8.52
CA ASP A 87 -22.87 2.98 8.33
C ASP A 87 -22.05 3.17 7.03
N LEU A 88 -21.69 2.06 6.36
CA LEU A 88 -20.83 2.01 5.17
C LEU A 88 -19.50 2.76 5.32
N ASN A 89 -19.02 2.85 6.57
CA ASN A 89 -17.77 3.52 6.92
C ASN A 89 -16.90 2.59 7.75
N THR A 90 -17.43 2.11 8.87
CA THR A 90 -16.70 1.16 9.70
C THR A 90 -16.67 -0.21 9.03
N ARG A 91 -15.54 -0.89 9.18
CA ARG A 91 -15.34 -2.23 8.62
C ARG A 91 -14.64 -3.13 9.62
N GLU A 92 -14.95 -4.41 9.54
CA GLU A 92 -14.24 -5.46 10.24
C GLU A 92 -13.36 -6.22 9.24
N THR A 93 -12.08 -6.41 9.58
CA THR A 93 -11.21 -7.32 8.83
C THR A 93 -11.57 -8.75 9.19
N ARG A 94 -12.08 -9.50 8.20
CA ARG A 94 -12.48 -10.91 8.35
C ARG A 94 -11.31 -11.87 8.21
N SER A 95 -10.38 -11.58 7.30
CA SER A 95 -9.17 -12.38 7.13
C SER A 95 -8.07 -11.60 6.43
N ILE A 96 -6.81 -11.92 6.79
CA ILE A 96 -5.61 -11.45 6.11
C ILE A 96 -4.78 -12.68 5.75
N ASN A 97 -4.39 -12.80 4.48
CA ASN A 97 -3.41 -13.78 4.03
C ASN A 97 -2.23 -13.03 3.41
N LEU A 98 -1.11 -12.97 4.14
CA LEU A 98 0.09 -12.26 3.70
C LEU A 98 0.66 -12.86 2.40
N ASN A 99 0.65 -14.19 2.27
CA ASN A 99 1.13 -14.93 1.10
C ASN A 99 2.52 -14.45 0.63
N VAL A 100 2.71 -14.15 -0.66
CA VAL A 100 4.00 -13.68 -1.20
C VAL A 100 4.54 -12.42 -0.51
N PHE A 101 3.68 -11.68 0.19
CA PHE A 101 4.06 -10.49 0.94
C PHE A 101 4.88 -10.82 2.20
N GLU A 102 4.72 -12.00 2.78
CA GLU A 102 5.41 -12.42 4.02
C GLU A 102 6.93 -12.41 3.87
N ASN A 103 7.43 -12.81 2.70
CA ASN A 103 8.86 -12.89 2.39
C ASN A 103 9.31 -11.76 1.46
N PHE A 104 8.47 -10.75 1.27
CA PHE A 104 8.75 -9.68 0.32
C PHE A 104 9.90 -8.80 0.81
N LYS A 105 10.91 -8.64 -0.05
CA LYS A 105 11.99 -7.66 0.13
C LYS A 105 12.06 -6.78 -1.12
N PRO A 106 11.49 -5.57 -1.09
CA PRO A 106 11.45 -4.70 -2.26
C PRO A 106 12.87 -4.34 -2.68
N MET A 107 13.19 -4.55 -3.96
CA MET A 107 14.45 -4.12 -4.57
C MET A 107 14.13 -3.10 -5.66
N LEU A 108 14.51 -1.84 -5.43
CA LEU A 108 14.21 -0.77 -6.38
C LEU A 108 15.06 -0.89 -7.65
N PRO A 109 14.43 -0.88 -8.84
CA PRO A 109 15.15 -0.66 -10.10
C PRO A 109 16.00 0.61 -10.01
N LYS A 110 17.18 0.62 -10.64
CA LYS A 110 18.09 1.79 -10.59
C LYS A 110 17.40 3.09 -11.00
N THR A 111 16.53 3.02 -12.01
CA THR A 111 15.76 4.18 -12.51
C THR A 111 14.77 4.75 -11.49
N TYR A 112 14.32 3.94 -10.51
CA TYR A 112 13.35 4.35 -9.49
C TYR A 112 13.99 5.09 -8.32
N ARG A 113 15.29 4.87 -8.07
CA ARG A 113 16.01 5.43 -6.90
C ARG A 113 16.12 6.95 -6.90
N HIS A 114 16.09 7.57 -8.08
CA HIS A 114 16.10 9.03 -8.26
C HIS A 114 14.68 9.64 -8.37
N THR A 115 13.63 8.96 -7.88
CA THR A 115 12.28 9.53 -7.91
C THR A 115 12.14 10.62 -6.85
N ASP A 116 11.65 11.80 -7.26
CA ASP A 116 11.55 12.97 -6.37
C ASP A 116 10.44 12.83 -5.32
N PHE A 117 9.35 12.14 -5.63
CA PHE A 117 8.19 12.00 -4.75
C PHE A 117 7.93 10.54 -4.46
N VAL A 118 7.71 10.20 -3.19
CA VAL A 118 7.35 8.84 -2.78
C VAL A 118 6.13 8.86 -1.89
N LEU A 119 5.21 7.94 -2.18
CA LEU A 119 4.12 7.55 -1.30
C LEU A 119 4.40 6.14 -0.79
N LEU A 120 4.72 6.07 0.50
CA LEU A 120 4.82 4.86 1.30
C LEU A 120 3.40 4.48 1.74
N ALA A 121 2.64 3.87 0.83
CA ALA A 121 1.29 3.39 1.11
C ALA A 121 1.33 2.16 2.03
N ASN A 122 0.18 1.84 2.62
CA ASN A 122 0.05 0.99 3.80
C ASN A 122 0.58 -0.43 3.57
N ILE A 123 1.70 -0.74 4.25
CA ILE A 123 2.38 -2.03 4.44
C ILE A 123 3.21 -1.94 5.73
N ALA A 124 3.86 -3.04 6.12
CA ALA A 124 4.74 -3.06 7.29
C ALA A 124 5.74 -1.86 7.27
N PRO A 125 5.86 -1.09 8.36
CA PRO A 125 6.71 0.11 8.40
C PRO A 125 8.18 -0.17 8.07
N SER A 126 8.68 -1.35 8.44
CA SER A 126 10.04 -1.79 8.09
C SER A 126 10.25 -1.95 6.58
N LEU A 127 9.23 -2.35 5.81
CA LEU A 127 9.28 -2.40 4.35
C LEU A 127 9.21 -1.00 3.74
N GLN A 128 8.38 -0.12 4.30
CA GLN A 128 8.32 1.30 3.90
C GLN A 128 9.70 1.96 4.10
N ALA A 129 10.33 1.75 5.26
CA ALA A 129 11.67 2.23 5.56
C ALA A 129 12.73 1.65 4.61
N HIS A 130 12.67 0.34 4.33
CA HIS A 130 13.59 -0.32 3.40
C HIS A 130 13.53 0.23 1.97
N VAL A 131 12.34 0.63 1.51
CA VAL A 131 12.18 1.31 0.21
C VAL A 131 12.82 2.69 0.27
N LEU A 132 12.54 3.46 1.32
CA LEU A 132 13.06 4.81 1.50
C LEU A 132 14.60 4.84 1.59
N GLU A 133 15.23 3.84 2.20
CA GLU A 133 16.69 3.66 2.26
C GLU A 133 17.36 3.42 0.90
N GLN A 134 16.63 2.85 -0.06
CA GLN A 134 17.14 2.61 -1.40
C GLN A 134 17.02 3.84 -2.31
N MET A 135 16.25 4.85 -1.89
CA MET A 135 16.11 6.11 -2.61
C MET A 135 17.27 7.05 -2.28
N GLU A 136 17.72 7.81 -3.28
CA GLU A 136 18.92 8.65 -3.10
C GLU A 136 18.61 10.02 -2.50
N ARG A 137 17.57 10.70 -3.00
CA ARG A 137 17.21 12.05 -2.55
C ARG A 137 15.74 12.37 -2.87
N PRO A 138 14.77 11.69 -2.22
CA PRO A 138 13.38 12.11 -2.34
C PRO A 138 13.25 13.56 -1.85
N ARG A 139 12.46 14.35 -2.56
CA ARG A 139 12.13 15.75 -2.23
C ARG A 139 10.92 15.84 -1.30
N PHE A 140 10.03 14.85 -1.34
CA PHE A 140 8.86 14.79 -0.49
C PHE A 140 8.42 13.34 -0.27
N VAL A 141 8.24 12.95 0.99
CA VAL A 141 7.92 11.60 1.45
C VAL A 141 6.56 11.64 2.14
N VAL A 142 5.59 10.98 1.54
CA VAL A 142 4.25 10.77 2.12
C VAL A 142 4.18 9.35 2.64
N ALA A 143 3.54 9.14 3.79
CA ALA A 143 3.19 7.82 4.28
C ALA A 143 1.73 7.75 4.71
N ASP A 144 1.14 6.57 4.58
CA ASP A 144 -0.06 6.17 5.33
C ASP A 144 0.22 4.82 6.03
N THR A 145 -0.66 4.42 6.93
CA THR A 145 -0.55 3.19 7.73
C THR A 145 -1.94 2.59 7.99
N MET A 146 -2.05 1.63 8.89
CA MET A 146 -3.32 1.11 9.40
C MET A 146 -3.20 0.72 10.86
N ASP A 147 -4.34 0.54 11.52
CA ASP A 147 -4.52 -0.05 12.86
C ASP A 147 -3.54 -1.19 13.15
N LEU A 148 -3.48 -2.22 12.29
CA LEU A 148 -2.59 -3.37 12.48
C LEU A 148 -1.13 -2.97 12.75
N TRP A 149 -0.57 -2.00 12.03
CA TRP A 149 0.82 -1.59 12.22
C TRP A 149 1.00 -0.64 13.39
N ILE A 150 -0.03 0.16 13.72
CA ILE A 150 -0.05 0.99 14.92
C ILE A 150 -0.01 0.10 16.17
N GLU A 151 -0.71 -1.04 16.17
CA GLU A 151 -0.73 -1.98 17.29
C GLU A 151 0.50 -2.89 17.35
N THR A 152 0.91 -3.47 16.22
CA THR A 152 1.89 -4.57 16.21
C THR A 152 3.32 -4.15 15.91
N ALA A 153 3.53 -2.99 15.27
CA ALA A 153 4.82 -2.53 14.78
C ALA A 153 5.11 -1.06 15.15
N ARG A 154 4.57 -0.60 16.28
CA ARG A 154 4.69 0.81 16.72
C ARG A 154 6.11 1.36 16.72
N PRO A 155 7.13 0.67 17.25
CA PRO A 155 8.50 1.19 17.23
C PRO A 155 9.05 1.44 15.82
N ASP A 156 8.75 0.53 14.87
CA ASP A 156 9.18 0.67 13.48
C ASP A 156 8.43 1.82 12.78
N LEU A 157 7.13 1.98 13.10
CA LEU A 157 6.33 3.10 12.62
C LEU A 157 6.89 4.44 13.14
N ASP A 158 7.13 4.57 14.44
CA ASP A 158 7.67 5.80 15.03
C ASP A 158 9.05 6.16 14.43
N ALA A 159 9.90 5.17 14.15
CA ALA A 159 11.18 5.37 13.48
C ALA A 159 11.01 5.83 12.02
N LEU A 160 10.03 5.27 11.30
CA LEU A 160 9.70 5.72 9.95
C LEU A 160 9.21 7.17 9.95
N LEU A 161 8.34 7.54 10.89
CA LEU A 161 7.71 8.86 10.95
C LEU A 161 8.72 10.01 11.11
N GLN A 162 9.91 9.75 11.65
CA GLN A 162 11.00 10.75 11.70
C GLN A 162 11.55 11.12 10.31
N ARG A 163 11.22 10.33 9.27
CA ARG A 163 11.74 10.46 7.90
C ARG A 163 10.66 10.79 6.87
N VAL A 164 9.42 11.05 7.30
CA VAL A 164 8.30 11.40 6.42
C VAL A 164 7.98 12.89 6.54
N ASP A 165 7.60 13.51 5.43
CA ASP A 165 7.18 14.92 5.39
C ASP A 165 5.67 15.09 5.64
N LEU A 166 4.88 14.06 5.29
CA LEU A 166 3.43 14.03 5.48
C LEU A 166 2.97 12.63 5.87
N LEU A 167 2.19 12.55 6.96
CA LEU A 167 1.46 11.35 7.36
C LEU A 167 -0.03 11.55 7.10
N ILE A 168 -0.66 10.57 6.45
CA ILE A 168 -2.10 10.53 6.20
C ILE A 168 -2.71 9.45 7.10
N LEU A 169 -3.72 9.83 7.89
CA LEU A 169 -4.49 8.94 8.76
C LEU A 169 -5.97 9.28 8.65
N ASN A 170 -6.84 8.30 8.88
CA ASN A 170 -8.21 8.58 9.26
C ASN A 170 -8.32 8.94 10.76
N ASP A 171 -9.52 9.36 11.20
CA ASP A 171 -9.73 9.81 12.57
C ASP A 171 -9.63 8.68 13.60
N SER A 172 -9.97 7.43 13.24
CA SER A 172 -9.78 6.27 14.12
C SER A 172 -8.30 5.98 14.36
N GLU A 173 -7.50 5.92 13.29
CA GLU A 173 -6.05 5.71 13.35
C GLU A 173 -5.35 6.84 14.11
N ALA A 174 -5.76 8.09 13.90
CA ALA A 174 -5.21 9.22 14.62
C ALA A 174 -5.44 9.12 16.13
N ARG A 175 -6.67 8.78 16.56
CA ARG A 175 -6.98 8.55 17.99
C ARG A 175 -6.21 7.37 18.55
N GLU A 176 -6.07 6.30 17.77
CA GLU A 176 -5.33 5.13 18.19
C GLU A 176 -3.83 5.41 18.36
N MET A 177 -3.27 6.23 17.47
CA MET A 177 -1.86 6.60 17.48
C MET A 177 -1.53 7.58 18.62
N THR A 178 -2.38 8.57 18.88
CA THR A 178 -2.18 9.59 19.93
C THR A 178 -2.68 9.16 21.31
N LYS A 179 -3.59 8.19 21.37
CA LYS A 179 -4.38 7.83 22.57
C LYS A 179 -5.25 8.97 23.11
N GLU A 180 -5.51 9.99 22.28
CA GLU A 180 -6.39 11.12 22.59
C GLU A 180 -7.75 10.95 21.92
N THR A 181 -8.80 11.41 22.60
CA THR A 181 -10.18 11.35 22.08
C THR A 181 -10.63 12.64 21.40
N SER A 182 -9.96 13.76 21.71
CA SER A 182 -10.14 15.06 21.08
C SER A 182 -8.94 15.34 20.18
N LEU A 183 -9.16 15.37 18.86
CA LEU A 183 -8.17 15.73 17.83
C LEU A 183 -8.48 17.09 17.24
#